data_AF-A0A951WHZ4-F1
#
_entry.id   AF-A0A951WHZ4-F1
#
_cell.length_a   1.000
_cell.length_b   1.000
_cell.length_c   1.000
_cell.angle_alpha   90.00
_cell.angle_beta   90.00
_cell.angle_gamma   90.00
#
_symmetry.space_group_name_H-M   'P 1'
#
loop_
_entity.id
_entity.type
_entity.pdbx_description
1 polymer ?
#
loop_
_entity_poly.entity_id
_entity_poly.type
_entity_poly.pdbx_seq_one_letter_code
_entity_poly.pdbx_strand_id
1 'polypeptide(L)'
;MKKVFILVMFVSLTAFSQKKQLFDLDFARFAGDDTSGIVEVYYSFFQDAFLYEELDEGKVIKGSIGIKIEDLKSPEKLFTREYSFAAPITDTLKNNLTGILRFGLKFSDYRFTFAVKDLQFPDRVDTARFAIQLTKSDEDKFYLSDIEVATKIEKSDNTSSLFYKNTFEVEPNVSNVFGENLPVIFYYLELYNLNKSDNPEYLILERVLTNSKNEEISRKRRYIPRKNPSIVEANTVNISKLPTGSYNLTIALLDSLSNEISIASKKVFIYNSQIVDTTTATYSDNEFLASEFALMSEEEVEEAYEQALYIASKVEENQWKELKDLDAKRNFLFTFWRNRDPDPSTAVNEFKREFYRRIDYTNQAYSSFQRKGWRTDRGRVYIVYGRPSEINRFPSQLDSKPYEIWNYDDLEGGVEFVFGDLSGFGDYRLLHSTKRGELRDDNWPSRIKTL
;
A
#
# COMPACT_ATOMS: atom_id res chain seq x y z
N MET A 1 -16.70 49.78 41.85
CA MET A 1 -16.70 49.75 40.37
C MET A 1 -15.55 48.86 39.90
N LYS A 2 -15.82 47.59 39.58
CA LYS A 2 -14.84 46.67 38.98
C LYS A 2 -15.10 46.64 37.48
N LYS A 3 -14.20 47.20 36.67
CA LYS A 3 -14.18 47.02 35.21
C LYS A 3 -13.41 45.72 34.94
N VAL A 4 -14.09 44.72 34.40
CA VAL A 4 -13.46 43.49 33.91
C VAL A 4 -13.13 43.73 32.43
N PHE A 5 -11.85 43.64 32.10
CA PHE A 5 -11.36 43.67 30.72
C PHE A 5 -11.56 42.27 30.12
N ILE A 6 -12.38 42.16 29.08
CA ILE A 6 -12.51 40.94 28.27
C ILE A 6 -11.47 41.01 27.16
N LEU A 7 -10.48 40.13 27.22
CA LEU A 7 -9.51 39.90 26.16
C LEU A 7 -10.19 39.01 25.10
N VAL A 8 -10.54 39.59 23.95
CA VAL A 8 -11.04 38.84 22.79
C VAL A 8 -9.83 38.30 22.04
N MET A 9 -9.57 36.99 22.14
CA MET A 9 -8.65 36.29 21.24
C MET A 9 -9.35 36.10 19.89
N PHE A 10 -8.86 36.77 18.85
CA PHE A 10 -9.11 36.36 17.48
C PHE A 10 -8.30 35.09 17.20
N VAL A 11 -8.95 33.93 17.14
CA VAL A 11 -8.35 32.73 16.56
C VAL A 11 -8.62 32.77 15.06
N SER A 12 -7.61 33.18 14.29
CA SER A 12 -7.61 33.00 12.85
C SER A 12 -7.52 31.51 12.54
N LEU A 13 -8.61 30.92 12.04
CA LEU A 13 -8.62 29.58 11.45
C LEU A 13 -7.80 29.62 10.16
N THR A 14 -6.54 29.21 10.24
CA THR A 14 -5.76 28.84 9.05
C THR A 14 -6.21 27.44 8.62
N ALA A 15 -6.87 27.35 7.47
CA ALA A 15 -7.17 26.09 6.81
C ALA A 15 -5.86 25.34 6.51
N PHE A 16 -5.62 24.21 7.16
CA PHE A 16 -4.49 23.35 6.84
C PHE A 16 -4.78 22.62 5.52
N SER A 17 -4.05 22.99 4.47
CA SER A 17 -3.96 22.19 3.24
C SER A 17 -3.39 20.80 3.57
N GLN A 18 -4.05 19.74 3.12
CA GLN A 18 -3.60 18.36 3.18
C GLN A 18 -2.17 18.24 2.63
N LYS A 19 -1.19 17.86 3.45
CA LYS A 19 0.23 17.81 3.06
C LYS A 19 0.51 16.50 2.31
N LYS A 20 1.05 16.59 1.09
CA LYS A 20 1.53 15.43 0.31
C LYS A 20 2.69 14.74 1.05
N GLN A 21 2.73 13.41 0.99
CA GLN A 21 3.90 12.62 1.39
C GLN A 21 5.16 13.14 0.68
N LEU A 22 6.27 13.19 1.38
CA LEU A 22 7.55 13.75 0.92
C LEU A 22 8.41 12.73 0.20
N PHE A 23 8.28 11.44 0.53
CA PHE A 23 9.20 10.41 0.00
C PHE A 23 8.62 9.00 -0.05
N ASP A 24 9.17 8.18 -0.94
CA ASP A 24 9.11 6.71 -0.91
C ASP A 24 10.41 6.12 -0.38
N LEU A 25 10.34 4.91 0.18
CA LEU A 25 11.49 4.19 0.71
C LEU A 25 11.40 2.68 0.46
N ASP A 26 12.55 2.08 0.17
CA ASP A 26 12.74 0.64 0.02
C ASP A 26 14.13 0.24 0.52
N PHE A 27 14.39 -1.05 0.70
CA PHE A 27 15.72 -1.53 1.09
C PHE A 27 16.03 -2.91 0.52
N ALA A 28 17.32 -3.25 0.51
CA ALA A 28 17.82 -4.59 0.24
C ALA A 28 19.04 -4.90 1.10
N ARG A 29 19.17 -6.17 1.50
CA ARG A 29 20.34 -6.72 2.20
C ARG A 29 21.23 -7.49 1.23
N PHE A 30 22.53 -7.27 1.37
CA PHE A 30 23.58 -7.96 0.62
C PHE A 30 24.62 -8.53 1.58
N ALA A 31 25.39 -9.52 1.12
CA ALA A 31 26.48 -10.06 1.92
C ALA A 31 27.58 -9.00 2.12
N GLY A 32 28.11 -8.93 3.35
CA GLY A 32 29.27 -8.11 3.69
C GLY A 32 30.49 -8.99 3.92
N ASP A 33 31.04 -8.92 5.14
CA ASP A 33 32.13 -9.78 5.59
C ASP A 33 31.64 -10.85 6.58
N ASP A 34 32.56 -11.63 7.16
CA ASP A 34 32.24 -12.74 8.07
C ASP A 34 31.54 -12.31 9.38
N THR A 35 31.44 -11.00 9.63
CA THR A 35 30.89 -10.41 10.86
C THR A 35 29.78 -9.38 10.61
N SER A 36 29.54 -9.00 9.36
CA SER A 36 28.65 -7.91 8.98
C SER A 36 27.96 -8.15 7.63
N GLY A 37 26.76 -7.59 7.50
CA GLY A 37 26.04 -7.51 6.23
C GLY A 37 25.99 -6.07 5.72
N ILE A 38 25.63 -5.91 4.46
CA ILE A 38 25.38 -4.60 3.85
C ILE A 38 23.87 -4.39 3.77
N VAL A 39 23.41 -3.23 4.21
CA VAL A 39 22.03 -2.74 3.99
C VAL A 39 22.09 -1.54 3.07
N GLU A 40 21.39 -1.63 1.97
CA GLU A 40 21.12 -0.51 1.08
C GLU A 40 19.71 0.00 1.33
N VAL A 41 19.58 1.29 1.63
CA VAL A 41 18.29 1.98 1.77
C VAL A 41 18.14 2.91 0.56
N TYR A 42 17.10 2.65 -0.24
CA TYR A 42 16.75 3.45 -1.40
C TYR A 42 15.64 4.43 -1.00
N TYR A 43 15.73 5.66 -1.48
CA TYR A 43 14.74 6.69 -1.21
C TYR A 43 14.46 7.52 -2.46
N SER A 44 13.27 8.09 -2.54
CA SER A 44 12.83 8.91 -3.67
C SER A 44 11.99 10.07 -3.14
N PHE A 45 12.41 11.32 -3.37
CA PHE A 45 11.67 12.50 -2.93
C PHE A 45 10.69 13.00 -3.98
N PHE A 46 9.45 13.26 -3.58
CA PHE A 46 8.44 13.92 -4.40
C PHE A 46 8.70 15.42 -4.40
N GLN A 47 9.37 15.96 -5.42
CA GLN A 47 9.73 17.38 -5.45
C GLN A 47 8.52 18.31 -5.32
N ASP A 48 7.38 17.92 -5.92
CA ASP A 48 6.11 18.66 -5.87
C ASP A 48 5.41 18.59 -4.50
N ALA A 49 5.98 17.80 -3.58
CA ALA A 49 5.61 17.84 -2.19
C ALA A 49 6.37 18.96 -1.46
N PHE A 50 7.62 19.30 -1.76
CA PHE A 50 8.39 20.31 -1.00
C PHE A 50 7.97 21.76 -1.32
N LEU A 51 8.12 22.66 -0.35
CA LEU A 51 8.12 24.09 -0.63
C LEU A 51 9.44 24.51 -1.28
N TYR A 52 9.36 25.45 -2.21
CA TYR A 52 10.51 25.97 -2.92
C TYR A 52 10.90 27.36 -2.44
N GLU A 53 12.18 27.65 -2.57
CA GLU A 53 12.77 28.99 -2.47
C GLU A 53 13.01 29.51 -3.88
N GLU A 54 12.59 30.76 -4.14
CA GLU A 54 12.93 31.44 -5.39
C GLU A 54 14.31 32.09 -5.27
N LEU A 55 15.20 31.76 -6.20
CA LEU A 55 16.53 32.33 -6.38
C LEU A 55 16.61 33.01 -7.75
N ASP A 56 17.61 33.88 -7.93
CA ASP A 56 17.83 34.61 -9.20
C ASP A 56 17.97 33.69 -10.43
N GLU A 57 18.44 32.45 -10.22
CA GLU A 57 18.67 31.43 -11.25
C GLU A 57 17.55 30.37 -11.37
N GLY A 58 16.49 30.45 -10.55
CA GLY A 58 15.36 29.51 -10.59
C GLY A 58 14.81 29.10 -9.22
N LYS A 59 13.98 28.06 -9.18
CA LYS A 59 13.36 27.53 -7.96
C LYS A 59 14.17 26.36 -7.40
N VAL A 60 14.39 26.33 -6.09
CA VAL A 60 15.15 25.26 -5.41
C VAL A 60 14.36 24.72 -4.23
N ILE A 61 14.34 23.40 -4.06
CA ILE A 61 13.87 22.74 -2.83
C ILE A 61 15.05 22.42 -1.92
N LYS A 62 14.84 22.54 -0.61
CA LYS A 62 15.85 22.22 0.41
C LYS A 62 15.23 21.29 1.44
N GLY A 63 15.93 20.20 1.76
CA GLY A 63 15.45 19.22 2.72
C GLY A 63 16.57 18.61 3.55
N SER A 64 16.21 17.92 4.62
CA SER A 64 17.15 17.06 5.36
C SER A 64 16.60 15.65 5.56
N ILE A 65 17.51 14.69 5.58
CA ILE A 65 17.27 13.27 5.84
C ILE A 65 17.89 12.94 7.19
N GLY A 66 17.06 12.54 8.16
CA GLY A 66 17.50 11.99 9.43
C GLY A 66 17.35 10.47 9.45
N ILE A 67 18.39 9.75 9.82
CA ILE A 67 18.34 8.28 9.96
C ILE A 67 18.80 7.88 11.34
N LYS A 68 17.95 7.10 12.00
CA LYS A 68 18.22 6.47 13.29
C LYS A 68 18.23 4.96 13.10
N ILE A 69 19.30 4.28 13.51
CA ILE A 69 19.43 2.82 13.48
C ILE A 69 19.66 2.34 14.90
N GLU A 70 18.72 1.54 15.41
CA GLU A 70 18.74 0.96 16.75
C GLU A 70 19.00 -0.54 16.66
N ASP A 71 20.05 -1.03 17.35
CA ASP A 71 20.28 -2.47 17.52
C ASP A 71 19.35 -3.00 18.63
N LEU A 72 18.38 -3.84 18.27
CA LEU A 72 17.36 -4.32 19.20
C LEU A 72 17.91 -5.31 20.24
N LYS A 73 19.09 -5.91 19.99
CA LYS A 73 19.77 -6.79 20.95
C LYS A 73 20.76 -6.05 21.84
N SER A 74 21.12 -4.82 21.48
CA SER A 74 22.01 -3.94 22.22
C SER A 74 21.50 -2.50 22.07
N PRO A 75 20.35 -2.15 22.68
CA PRO A 75 19.65 -0.89 22.44
C PRO A 75 20.47 0.37 22.79
N GLU A 76 21.55 0.23 23.57
CA GLU A 76 22.54 1.28 23.78
C GLU A 76 23.36 1.63 22.52
N LYS A 77 23.44 0.73 21.54
CA LYS A 77 24.07 0.98 20.24
C LYS A 77 23.08 1.66 19.31
N LEU A 78 23.23 2.98 19.28
CA LEU A 78 22.44 3.87 18.44
C LEU A 78 23.34 4.53 17.39
N PHE A 79 22.96 4.42 16.13
CA PHE A 79 23.56 5.20 15.06
C PHE A 79 22.57 6.29 14.63
N THR A 80 23.04 7.52 14.51
CA THR A 80 22.25 8.62 13.97
C THR A 80 23.07 9.35 12.93
N ARG A 81 22.47 9.61 11.76
CA ARG A 81 23.06 10.40 10.69
C ARG A 81 22.05 11.41 10.17
N GLU A 82 22.52 12.57 9.79
CA GLU A 82 21.72 13.61 9.15
C GLU A 82 22.43 14.08 7.87
N TYR A 83 21.65 14.21 6.80
CA TYR A 83 22.12 14.71 5.51
C TYR A 83 21.23 15.87 5.09
N SER A 84 21.81 16.95 4.56
CA SER A 84 21.04 18.03 3.94
C SER A 84 21.20 17.98 2.43
N PHE A 85 20.14 18.33 1.70
CA PHE A 85 20.17 18.41 0.24
C PHE A 85 19.49 19.69 -0.25
N ALA A 86 19.91 20.14 -1.42
CA ALA A 86 19.28 21.20 -2.18
C ALA A 86 19.19 20.74 -3.64
N ALA A 87 18.03 20.94 -4.27
CA ALA A 87 17.81 20.49 -5.65
C ALA A 87 16.98 21.52 -6.45
N PRO A 88 17.38 21.86 -7.68
CA PRO A 88 16.60 22.76 -8.54
C PRO A 88 15.33 22.07 -9.03
N ILE A 89 14.24 22.84 -9.16
CA ILE A 89 13.00 22.40 -9.81
C ILE A 89 13.12 22.71 -11.30
N THR A 90 13.13 21.68 -12.14
CA THR A 90 13.04 21.80 -13.60
C THR A 90 11.60 21.58 -14.09
N ASP A 91 11.15 22.42 -15.05
CA ASP A 91 9.78 22.40 -15.62
C ASP A 91 9.42 21.12 -16.39
N THR A 92 10.39 20.28 -16.73
CA THR A 92 10.17 18.96 -17.32
C THR A 92 9.72 17.97 -16.25
N LEU A 93 8.40 17.75 -16.17
CA LEU A 93 7.70 16.60 -15.57
C LEU A 93 8.43 15.88 -14.40
N LYS A 94 8.07 16.21 -13.16
CA LYS A 94 8.03 15.31 -11.98
C LYS A 94 9.14 14.24 -11.89
N ASN A 95 10.41 14.61 -11.93
CA ASN A 95 11.48 13.68 -11.58
C ASN A 95 11.59 13.59 -10.06
N ASN A 96 11.33 12.41 -9.49
CA ASN A 96 11.66 12.18 -8.09
C ASN A 96 13.18 12.21 -7.91
N LEU A 97 13.64 12.79 -6.79
CA LEU A 97 15.07 12.74 -6.45
C LEU A 97 15.36 11.40 -5.78
N THR A 98 15.87 10.47 -6.56
CA THR A 98 16.22 9.13 -6.09
C THR A 98 17.65 9.11 -5.55
N GLY A 99 17.87 8.42 -4.44
CA GLY A 99 19.18 8.21 -3.87
C GLY A 99 19.28 6.91 -3.09
N ILE A 100 20.50 6.64 -2.63
CA ILE A 100 20.85 5.41 -1.92
C ILE A 100 21.77 5.71 -0.73
N LEU A 101 21.56 5.00 0.38
CA LEU A 101 22.44 5.02 1.53
C LEU A 101 22.85 3.59 1.88
N ARG A 102 24.16 3.38 2.02
CA ARG A 102 24.76 2.07 2.26
C ARG A 102 25.30 1.99 3.68
N PHE A 103 24.97 0.92 4.39
CA PHE A 103 25.39 0.68 5.76
C PHE A 103 26.01 -0.71 5.89
N GLY A 104 27.27 -0.78 6.31
CA GLY A 104 27.87 -2.03 6.82
C GLY A 104 27.50 -2.18 8.29
N LEU A 105 26.69 -3.19 8.62
CA LEU A 105 26.16 -3.42 9.96
C LEU A 105 26.48 -4.84 10.42
N LYS A 106 26.83 -5.00 11.70
CA LYS A 106 27.05 -6.33 12.29
C LYS A 106 25.77 -7.17 12.24
N PHE A 107 25.88 -8.49 12.34
CA PHE A 107 24.70 -9.34 12.41
C PHE A 107 23.91 -9.09 13.71
N SER A 108 22.68 -8.58 13.57
CA SER A 108 21.72 -8.34 14.65
C SER A 108 20.32 -8.06 14.07
N ASP A 109 19.36 -7.79 14.95
CA ASP A 109 18.04 -7.29 14.58
C ASP A 109 18.00 -5.77 14.79
N TYR A 110 17.68 -5.01 13.75
CA TYR A 110 17.73 -3.56 13.74
C TYR A 110 16.35 -2.94 13.53
N ARG A 111 16.13 -1.78 14.15
CA ARG A 111 15.03 -0.87 13.80
C ARG A 111 15.58 0.40 13.18
N PHE A 112 15.14 0.69 11.97
CA PHE A 112 15.44 1.91 11.24
C PHE A 112 14.29 2.90 11.42
N THR A 113 14.63 4.17 11.63
CA THR A 113 13.73 5.31 11.49
C THR A 113 14.34 6.25 10.48
N PHE A 114 13.65 6.46 9.36
CA PHE A 114 14.04 7.38 8.29
C PHE A 114 13.07 8.56 8.30
N ALA A 115 13.58 9.76 8.49
CA ALA A 115 12.80 10.99 8.56
C ALA A 115 13.26 11.96 7.48
N VAL A 116 12.31 12.61 6.83
CA VAL A 116 12.57 13.65 5.82
C VAL A 116 11.89 14.93 6.27
N LYS A 117 12.64 16.02 6.27
CA LYS A 117 12.19 17.34 6.68
C LYS A 117 12.29 18.31 5.52
N ASP A 118 11.25 19.11 5.33
CA ASP A 118 11.28 20.28 4.47
C ASP A 118 11.93 21.44 5.23
N LEU A 119 13.06 21.97 4.72
CA LEU A 119 13.79 23.04 5.42
C LEU A 119 13.12 24.42 5.27
N GLN A 120 12.24 24.60 4.29
CA GLN A 120 11.44 25.81 4.13
C GLN A 120 10.16 25.76 4.96
N PHE A 121 9.77 24.57 5.43
CA PHE A 121 8.66 24.40 6.35
C PHE A 121 9.01 23.42 7.47
N PRO A 122 9.74 23.86 8.52
CA PRO A 122 10.31 22.97 9.53
C PRO A 122 9.32 22.07 10.28
N ASP A 123 8.04 22.46 10.37
CA ASP A 123 6.98 21.65 10.98
C ASP A 123 6.48 20.53 10.06
N ARG A 124 7.05 20.39 8.86
CA ARG A 124 6.75 19.30 7.93
C ARG A 124 7.87 18.28 7.94
N VAL A 125 7.59 17.19 8.65
CA VAL A 125 8.46 16.03 8.74
C VAL A 125 7.64 14.78 8.45
N ASP A 126 8.08 13.99 7.48
CA ASP A 126 7.55 12.65 7.24
C ASP A 126 8.53 11.62 7.80
N THR A 127 8.03 10.50 8.31
CA THR A 127 8.86 9.47 8.94
C THR A 127 8.38 8.07 8.58
N ALA A 128 9.31 7.22 8.17
CA ALA A 128 9.12 5.79 7.97
C ALA A 128 9.91 4.99 9.01
N ARG A 129 9.34 3.88 9.48
CA ARG A 129 10.00 2.94 10.40
C ARG A 129 9.90 1.53 9.86
N PHE A 130 11.02 0.82 9.85
CA PHE A 130 11.10 -0.56 9.39
C PHE A 130 12.12 -1.35 10.21
N ALA A 131 11.93 -2.67 10.29
CA ALA A 131 12.84 -3.57 10.98
C ALA A 131 13.63 -4.38 9.96
N ILE A 132 14.92 -4.60 10.23
CA ILE A 132 15.80 -5.41 9.41
C ILE A 132 16.48 -6.45 10.29
N GLN A 133 16.34 -7.71 9.92
CA GLN A 133 17.12 -8.80 10.49
C GLN A 133 18.35 -9.06 9.61
N LEU A 134 19.54 -8.94 10.18
CA LEU A 134 20.80 -9.33 9.57
C LEU A 134 21.36 -10.54 10.30
N THR A 135 21.40 -11.68 9.63
CA THR A 135 21.93 -12.92 10.16
C THR A 135 23.14 -13.36 9.35
N LYS A 136 24.11 -13.97 10.04
CA LYS A 136 25.22 -14.64 9.36
C LYS A 136 24.65 -15.82 8.57
N SER A 137 24.89 -15.87 7.27
CA SER A 137 24.67 -17.09 6.50
C SER A 137 25.68 -18.13 6.94
N ASP A 138 25.25 -19.39 7.07
CA ASP A 138 26.15 -20.52 7.25
C ASP A 138 27.18 -20.54 6.11
N GLU A 139 28.48 -20.55 6.42
CA GLU A 139 29.56 -20.35 5.43
C GLU A 139 29.59 -21.45 4.37
N ASP A 140 29.01 -22.61 4.68
CA ASP A 140 28.91 -23.75 3.77
C ASP A 140 27.57 -23.82 3.01
N LYS A 141 26.65 -22.86 3.21
CA LYS A 141 25.36 -22.80 2.51
C LYS A 141 25.33 -21.71 1.45
N PHE A 142 24.66 -22.02 0.35
CA PHE A 142 24.34 -21.04 -0.69
C PHE A 142 23.34 -20.01 -0.15
N TYR A 143 23.53 -18.76 -0.54
CA TYR A 143 22.74 -17.64 -0.04
C TYR A 143 22.42 -16.67 -1.18
N LEU A 144 21.20 -16.13 -1.16
CA LEU A 144 20.72 -15.08 -2.05
C LEU A 144 20.62 -13.77 -1.26
N SER A 145 21.09 -12.67 -1.86
CA SER A 145 20.72 -11.33 -1.37
C SER A 145 19.21 -11.10 -1.47
N ASP A 146 18.72 -10.03 -0.85
CA ASP A 146 17.39 -9.53 -1.21
C ASP A 146 17.34 -9.13 -2.69
N ILE A 147 16.15 -9.14 -3.27
CA ILE A 147 15.92 -8.67 -4.63
C ILE A 147 15.70 -7.16 -4.60
N GLU A 148 16.52 -6.44 -5.34
CA GLU A 148 16.31 -5.04 -5.67
C GLU A 148 15.58 -4.95 -7.01
N VAL A 149 14.46 -4.23 -7.03
CA VAL A 149 13.76 -3.93 -8.29
C VAL A 149 14.09 -2.52 -8.74
N ALA A 150 14.22 -2.36 -10.04
CA ALA A 150 14.81 -1.19 -10.67
C ALA A 150 13.93 -0.69 -11.82
N THR A 151 14.00 0.61 -12.08
CA THR A 151 13.45 1.22 -13.31
C THR A 151 14.38 0.94 -14.50
N LYS A 152 15.68 0.81 -14.23
CA LYS A 152 16.71 0.58 -15.24
C LYS A 152 17.91 -0.15 -14.64
N ILE A 153 18.45 -1.12 -15.38
CA ILE A 153 19.77 -1.70 -15.11
C ILE A 153 20.57 -1.71 -16.40
N GLU A 154 21.78 -1.15 -16.37
CA GLU A 154 22.70 -1.17 -17.50
C GLU A 154 24.11 -1.50 -17.07
N LYS A 155 24.89 -2.10 -17.97
CA LYS A 155 26.32 -2.24 -17.74
C LYS A 155 26.97 -0.87 -17.79
N SER A 156 27.84 -0.60 -16.83
CA SER A 156 28.55 0.67 -16.72
C SER A 156 29.92 0.41 -16.11
N ASP A 157 30.87 1.30 -16.39
CA ASP A 157 32.18 1.38 -15.72
C ASP A 157 32.28 2.68 -14.90
N ASN A 158 31.17 3.43 -14.77
CA ASN A 158 31.13 4.69 -14.05
C ASN A 158 31.06 4.48 -12.53
N THR A 159 32.22 4.22 -11.94
CA THR A 159 32.37 4.03 -10.49
C THR A 159 32.00 5.25 -9.63
N SER A 160 31.74 6.41 -10.25
CA SER A 160 31.30 7.62 -9.57
C SER A 160 29.79 7.74 -9.41
N SER A 161 29.01 6.94 -10.17
CA SER A 161 27.55 6.91 -10.04
C SER A 161 27.14 6.35 -8.67
N LEU A 162 26.17 6.99 -8.02
CA LEU A 162 25.61 6.52 -6.74
C LEU A 162 25.03 5.11 -6.88
N PHE A 163 24.52 4.78 -8.06
CA PHE A 163 23.84 3.53 -8.41
C PHE A 163 24.78 2.47 -8.98
N TYR A 164 26.08 2.77 -9.10
CA TYR A 164 27.06 1.82 -9.58
C TYR A 164 27.30 0.69 -8.56
N LYS A 165 27.17 -0.57 -8.99
CA LYS A 165 27.57 -1.77 -8.26
C LYS A 165 27.86 -2.94 -9.22
N ASN A 166 28.94 -3.67 -8.95
CA ASN A 166 29.35 -4.87 -9.68
C ASN A 166 29.27 -4.77 -11.22
N THR A 167 29.81 -3.68 -11.81
CA THR A 167 29.81 -3.37 -13.27
C THR A 167 28.45 -3.00 -13.87
N PHE A 168 27.47 -2.69 -13.02
CA PHE A 168 26.16 -2.20 -13.42
C PHE A 168 25.87 -0.85 -12.77
N GLU A 169 25.07 -0.02 -13.44
CA GLU A 169 24.28 1.01 -12.79
C GLU A 169 22.85 0.49 -12.62
N VAL A 170 22.39 0.47 -11.38
CA VAL A 170 21.08 -0.08 -10.97
C VAL A 170 20.24 1.06 -10.38
N GLU A 171 19.38 1.65 -11.19
CA GLU A 171 18.48 2.72 -10.76
C GLU A 171 17.24 2.13 -10.09
N PRO A 172 17.05 2.31 -8.77
CA PRO A 172 16.01 1.59 -8.04
C PRO A 172 14.62 2.13 -8.34
N ASN A 173 13.63 1.24 -8.41
CA ASN A 173 12.22 1.62 -8.36
C ASN A 173 11.75 1.59 -6.90
N VAL A 174 11.96 2.69 -6.19
CA VAL A 174 11.74 2.80 -4.74
C VAL A 174 10.28 2.56 -4.35
N SER A 175 9.32 2.93 -5.21
CA SER A 175 7.90 2.72 -4.93
C SER A 175 7.46 1.25 -5.08
N ASN A 176 8.29 0.42 -5.72
CA ASN A 176 7.92 -0.93 -6.18
C ASN A 176 6.68 -0.97 -7.10
N VAL A 177 6.31 0.17 -7.70
CA VAL A 177 5.14 0.30 -8.60
C VAL A 177 5.60 0.33 -10.05
N PHE A 178 5.03 -0.56 -10.85
CA PHE A 178 5.22 -0.70 -12.29
C PHE A 178 3.90 -0.50 -13.01
N GLY A 179 3.90 -0.38 -14.34
CA GLY A 179 2.66 -0.18 -15.08
C GLY A 179 2.88 0.24 -16.53
N GLU A 180 1.90 0.93 -17.11
CA GLU A 180 1.90 1.33 -18.53
C GLU A 180 3.17 2.12 -18.92
N ASN A 181 3.63 3.01 -18.04
CA ASN A 181 4.83 3.82 -18.25
C ASN A 181 6.14 3.11 -17.83
N LEU A 182 6.03 2.00 -17.10
CA LEU A 182 7.15 1.16 -16.65
C LEU A 182 6.81 -0.32 -16.92
N PRO A 183 6.75 -0.75 -18.19
CA PRO A 183 6.20 -2.05 -18.58
C PRO A 183 7.15 -3.24 -18.33
N VAL A 184 8.32 -2.97 -17.74
CA VAL A 184 9.37 -3.95 -17.49
C VAL A 184 9.85 -3.78 -16.06
N ILE A 185 9.86 -4.88 -15.31
CA ILE A 185 10.56 -4.97 -14.03
C ILE A 185 12.01 -5.34 -14.34
N PHE A 186 12.95 -4.45 -14.03
CA PHE A 186 14.34 -4.83 -13.88
C PHE A 186 14.55 -5.35 -12.46
N TYR A 187 15.31 -6.42 -12.29
CA TYR A 187 15.67 -6.92 -10.97
C TYR A 187 17.16 -7.26 -10.89
N TYR A 188 17.73 -7.00 -9.72
CA TYR A 188 19.11 -7.27 -9.35
C TYR A 188 19.14 -8.10 -8.07
N LEU A 189 19.98 -9.13 -8.05
CA LEU A 189 20.36 -9.83 -6.82
C LEU A 189 21.74 -10.49 -6.97
N GLU A 190 22.31 -10.87 -5.85
CA GLU A 190 23.60 -11.53 -5.76
C GLU A 190 23.46 -12.93 -5.17
N LEU A 191 24.18 -13.87 -5.78
CA LEU A 191 24.28 -15.25 -5.36
C LEU A 191 25.66 -15.45 -4.72
N TYR A 192 25.72 -16.06 -3.54
CA TYR A 192 26.96 -16.23 -2.78
C TYR A 192 27.25 -17.70 -2.42
N ASN A 193 28.50 -17.96 -2.05
CA ASN A 193 29.03 -19.27 -1.63
C ASN A 193 28.86 -20.37 -2.69
N LEU A 194 28.80 -20.02 -3.98
CA LEU A 194 28.46 -20.95 -5.06
C LEU A 194 29.52 -22.04 -5.27
N ASN A 195 30.76 -21.79 -4.88
CA ASN A 195 31.87 -22.74 -4.96
C ASN A 195 32.04 -23.60 -3.68
N LYS A 196 31.20 -23.42 -2.66
CA LYS A 196 31.18 -24.20 -1.41
C LYS A 196 30.16 -25.35 -1.53
N SER A 197 30.43 -26.53 -0.95
CA SER A 197 29.68 -27.81 -1.05
C SER A 197 30.18 -28.83 -2.10
N ASP A 198 30.14 -30.12 -1.75
CA ASP A 198 30.65 -31.26 -2.55
C ASP A 198 29.71 -31.75 -3.66
N ASN A 199 28.47 -31.24 -3.75
CA ASN A 199 27.51 -31.62 -4.80
C ASN A 199 26.40 -30.56 -4.88
N PRO A 200 25.75 -30.32 -6.05
CA PRO A 200 26.00 -30.79 -7.43
C PRO A 200 26.96 -29.91 -8.25
N GLU A 201 27.43 -30.33 -9.45
CA GLU A 201 28.30 -29.52 -10.33
C GLU A 201 27.68 -28.17 -10.78
N TYR A 202 26.35 -28.12 -10.88
CA TYR A 202 25.58 -26.95 -11.27
C TYR A 202 24.37 -26.77 -10.35
N LEU A 203 23.98 -25.52 -10.13
CA LEU A 203 22.74 -25.18 -9.44
C LEU A 203 21.67 -24.75 -10.45
N ILE A 204 20.41 -24.79 -10.07
CA ILE A 204 19.31 -24.28 -10.88
C ILE A 204 18.86 -22.96 -10.25
N LEU A 205 18.94 -21.86 -11.00
CA LEU A 205 18.30 -20.61 -10.63
C LEU A 205 16.93 -20.57 -11.27
N GLU A 206 15.91 -20.46 -10.44
CA GLU A 206 14.52 -20.40 -10.84
C GLU A 206 13.93 -19.03 -10.50
N ARG A 207 13.33 -18.38 -11.48
CA ARG A 207 12.49 -17.20 -11.30
C ARG A 207 11.04 -17.60 -11.46
N VAL A 208 10.21 -17.28 -10.47
CA VAL A 208 8.75 -17.41 -10.52
C VAL A 208 8.13 -16.03 -10.30
N LEU A 209 7.15 -15.66 -11.12
CA LEU A 209 6.28 -14.53 -10.85
C LEU A 209 4.89 -15.07 -10.52
N THR A 210 4.36 -14.75 -9.36
CA THR A 210 2.99 -15.08 -8.97
C THR A 210 2.14 -13.83 -8.78
N ASN A 211 0.83 -13.94 -8.99
CA ASN A 211 -0.11 -12.86 -8.65
C ASN A 211 -0.52 -12.95 -7.16
N SER A 212 -1.42 -12.06 -6.73
CA SER A 212 -1.95 -12.01 -5.36
C SER A 212 -2.71 -13.28 -4.94
N LYS A 213 -3.13 -14.12 -5.90
CA LYS A 213 -3.79 -15.41 -5.66
C LYS A 213 -2.78 -16.57 -5.59
N ASN A 214 -1.48 -16.29 -5.59
CA ASN A 214 -0.39 -17.27 -5.73
C ASN A 214 -0.42 -18.07 -7.04
N GLU A 215 -1.17 -17.63 -8.05
CA GLU A 215 -1.15 -18.25 -9.37
C GLU A 215 0.15 -17.91 -10.08
N GLU A 216 0.80 -18.92 -10.66
CA GLU A 216 2.02 -18.72 -11.44
C GLU A 216 1.70 -18.04 -12.78
N ILE A 217 2.28 -16.85 -12.94
CA ILE A 217 2.20 -16.06 -14.17
C ILE A 217 3.32 -16.43 -15.13
N SER A 218 4.52 -16.65 -14.58
CA SER A 218 5.66 -17.10 -15.38
C SER A 218 6.70 -17.79 -14.52
N ARG A 219 7.36 -18.79 -15.12
CA ARG A 219 8.54 -19.46 -14.56
C ARG A 219 9.66 -19.50 -15.58
N LYS A 220 10.88 -19.29 -15.12
CA LYS A 220 12.10 -19.43 -15.92
C LYS A 220 13.18 -20.10 -15.10
N ARG A 221 13.75 -21.18 -15.65
CA ARG A 221 14.89 -21.90 -15.04
C ARG A 221 16.14 -21.68 -15.89
N ARG A 222 17.29 -21.56 -15.23
CA ARG A 222 18.60 -21.61 -15.89
C ARG A 222 19.63 -22.29 -14.98
N TYR A 223 20.60 -22.96 -15.58
CA TYR A 223 21.71 -23.54 -14.84
C TYR A 223 22.75 -22.47 -14.47
N ILE A 224 23.28 -22.57 -13.26
CA ILE A 224 24.30 -21.69 -12.71
C ILE A 224 25.60 -22.49 -12.50
N PRO A 225 26.71 -22.10 -13.14
CA PRO A 225 27.99 -22.74 -12.93
C PRO A 225 28.56 -22.37 -11.55
N ARG A 226 29.22 -23.33 -10.89
CA ARG A 226 29.80 -23.16 -9.55
C ARG A 226 31.27 -22.73 -9.54
N LYS A 227 31.78 -22.24 -10.68
CA LYS A 227 33.20 -21.85 -10.84
C LYS A 227 33.56 -20.60 -10.05
N ASN A 228 32.64 -19.64 -9.96
CA ASN A 228 32.83 -18.39 -9.25
C ASN A 228 32.21 -18.50 -7.85
N PRO A 229 32.80 -17.91 -6.80
CA PRO A 229 32.22 -17.90 -5.46
C PRO A 229 30.92 -17.10 -5.38
N SER A 230 30.78 -16.09 -6.24
CA SER A 230 29.58 -15.26 -6.34
C SER A 230 29.23 -14.95 -7.79
N ILE A 231 27.94 -14.74 -8.03
CA ILE A 231 27.38 -14.36 -9.34
C ILE A 231 26.33 -13.27 -9.13
N VAL A 232 26.36 -12.25 -9.99
CA VAL A 232 25.30 -11.25 -10.10
C VAL A 232 24.23 -11.75 -11.07
N GLU A 233 22.97 -11.69 -10.65
CA GLU A 233 21.81 -11.84 -11.52
C GLU A 233 21.15 -10.48 -11.73
N ALA A 234 21.24 -9.96 -12.95
CA ALA A 234 20.55 -8.76 -13.41
C ALA A 234 19.71 -9.11 -14.64
N ASN A 235 18.39 -9.03 -14.53
CA ASN A 235 17.48 -9.46 -15.59
C ASN A 235 16.18 -8.67 -15.60
N THR A 236 15.29 -9.04 -16.53
CA THR A 236 14.01 -8.34 -16.74
C THR A 236 12.81 -9.28 -16.73
N VAL A 237 11.66 -8.75 -16.34
CA VAL A 237 10.35 -9.38 -16.52
C VAL A 237 9.43 -8.39 -17.24
N ASN A 238 8.92 -8.79 -18.41
CA ASN A 238 7.94 -7.98 -19.13
C ASN A 238 6.56 -8.13 -18.47
N ILE A 239 5.98 -7.01 -18.04
CA ILE A 239 4.70 -6.96 -17.34
C ILE A 239 3.61 -6.21 -18.11
N SER A 240 3.87 -5.83 -19.36
CA SER A 240 2.97 -5.06 -20.22
C SER A 240 1.61 -5.72 -20.49
N LYS A 241 1.48 -7.02 -20.23
CA LYS A 241 0.24 -7.81 -20.42
C LYS A 241 -0.42 -8.23 -19.12
N LEU A 242 0.14 -7.85 -17.99
CA LEU A 242 -0.35 -8.29 -16.69
C LEU A 242 -1.42 -7.33 -16.18
N PRO A 243 -2.53 -7.84 -15.62
CA PRO A 243 -3.56 -6.98 -15.05
C PRO A 243 -3.05 -6.20 -13.83
N THR A 244 -3.77 -5.14 -13.49
CA THR A 244 -3.50 -4.37 -12.26
C THR A 244 -3.60 -5.27 -11.04
N GLY A 245 -2.59 -5.24 -10.17
CA GLY A 245 -2.58 -6.08 -8.97
C GLY A 245 -1.23 -6.15 -8.28
N SER A 246 -1.19 -6.89 -7.17
CA SER A 246 0.05 -7.22 -6.48
C SER A 246 0.63 -8.52 -7.03
N TYR A 247 1.95 -8.55 -7.20
CA TYR A 247 2.69 -9.72 -7.69
C TYR A 247 3.90 -9.97 -6.80
N ASN A 248 4.28 -11.23 -6.66
CA ASN A 248 5.52 -11.61 -5.99
C ASN A 248 6.52 -12.14 -7.03
N LEU A 249 7.68 -11.49 -7.10
CA LEU A 249 8.84 -11.96 -7.84
C LEU A 249 9.69 -12.80 -6.89
N THR A 250 9.74 -14.12 -7.12
CA THR A 250 10.49 -15.06 -6.32
C THR A 250 11.67 -15.61 -7.13
N ILE A 251 12.85 -15.58 -6.54
CA ILE A 251 14.06 -16.21 -7.07
C ILE A 251 14.47 -17.32 -6.11
N ALA A 252 14.52 -18.54 -6.61
CA ALA A 252 14.92 -19.73 -5.85
C ALA A 252 16.21 -20.32 -6.43
N LEU A 253 17.13 -20.69 -5.56
CA LEU A 253 18.31 -21.45 -5.89
C LEU A 253 18.08 -22.90 -5.48
N LEU A 254 18.11 -23.81 -6.44
CA LEU A 254 17.81 -25.22 -6.27
C LEU A 254 19.04 -26.09 -6.55
N ASP A 255 19.06 -27.28 -5.95
CA ASP A 255 20.05 -28.31 -6.28
C ASP A 255 19.72 -29.01 -7.62
N SER A 256 20.52 -30.01 -8.00
CA SER A 256 20.31 -30.78 -9.23
C SER A 256 19.06 -31.67 -9.20
N LEU A 257 18.52 -31.94 -8.00
CA LEU A 257 17.29 -32.67 -7.77
C LEU A 257 16.07 -31.73 -7.65
N SER A 258 16.25 -30.44 -7.87
CA SER A 258 15.24 -29.39 -7.71
C SER A 258 14.75 -29.18 -6.27
N ASN A 259 15.54 -29.58 -5.27
CA ASN A 259 15.27 -29.19 -3.88
C ASN A 259 15.67 -27.72 -3.68
N GLU A 260 14.82 -27.00 -2.98
CA GLU A 260 15.06 -25.60 -2.62
C GLU A 260 16.19 -25.47 -1.60
N ILE A 261 17.16 -24.61 -1.89
CA ILE A 261 18.29 -24.34 -1.00
C ILE A 261 18.17 -22.93 -0.40
N SER A 262 17.80 -21.95 -1.22
CA SER A 262 17.65 -20.55 -0.80
C SER A 262 16.60 -19.85 -1.66
N ILE A 263 15.82 -18.97 -1.04
CA ILE A 263 14.82 -18.14 -1.70
C ILE A 263 15.03 -16.67 -1.34
N ALA A 264 14.86 -15.81 -2.33
CA ALA A 264 14.55 -14.40 -2.16
C ALA A 264 13.20 -14.09 -2.82
N SER A 265 12.40 -13.20 -2.21
CA SER A 265 11.12 -12.78 -2.79
C SER A 265 10.92 -11.28 -2.61
N LYS A 266 10.30 -10.64 -3.61
CA LYS A 266 9.99 -9.21 -3.61
C LYS A 266 8.57 -9.00 -4.12
N LYS A 267 7.77 -8.30 -3.34
CA LYS A 267 6.44 -7.86 -3.75
C LYS A 267 6.56 -6.59 -4.60
N VAL A 268 5.82 -6.57 -5.71
CA VAL A 268 5.69 -5.42 -6.60
C VAL A 268 4.22 -5.16 -6.88
N PHE A 269 3.88 -3.92 -7.21
CA PHE A 269 2.54 -3.54 -7.64
C PHE A 269 2.56 -3.18 -9.12
N ILE A 270 1.60 -3.69 -9.89
CA ILE A 270 1.43 -3.37 -11.30
C ILE A 270 0.15 -2.56 -11.47
N TYR A 271 0.24 -1.43 -12.15
CA TYR A 271 -0.88 -0.57 -12.53
C TYR A 271 -1.00 -0.49 -14.06
N ASN A 272 -1.82 -1.39 -14.61
CA ASN A 272 -2.19 -1.44 -16.02
C ASN A 272 -3.72 -1.28 -16.11
N SER A 273 -4.18 -0.04 -16.25
CA SER A 273 -5.60 0.32 -16.21
C SER A 273 -6.41 -0.25 -17.38
N GLN A 274 -5.73 -0.53 -18.50
CA GLN A 274 -6.32 -1.02 -19.74
C GLN A 274 -6.39 -2.55 -19.83
N ILE A 275 -5.79 -3.28 -18.89
CA ILE A 275 -5.70 -4.75 -18.96
C ILE A 275 -6.70 -5.36 -17.99
N VAL A 276 -7.70 -6.02 -18.56
CA VAL A 276 -8.70 -6.77 -17.81
C VAL A 276 -8.08 -8.08 -17.35
N ASP A 277 -8.12 -8.33 -16.04
CA ASP A 277 -7.78 -9.66 -15.50
C ASP A 277 -8.79 -10.67 -16.05
N THR A 278 -8.33 -11.49 -17.01
CA THR A 278 -9.18 -12.48 -17.68
C THR A 278 -9.06 -13.86 -17.04
N THR A 279 -8.23 -14.00 -15.98
CA THR A 279 -8.25 -15.22 -15.17
C THR A 279 -9.50 -15.21 -14.32
N THR A 280 -10.57 -15.79 -14.88
CA THR A 280 -11.64 -16.38 -14.09
C THR A 280 -10.96 -17.25 -13.04
N ALA A 281 -10.95 -16.80 -11.79
CA ALA A 281 -10.33 -17.51 -10.69
C ALA A 281 -10.88 -18.94 -10.71
N THR A 282 -10.05 -19.90 -11.08
CA THR A 282 -10.49 -21.30 -11.21
C THR A 282 -10.37 -21.90 -9.82
N TYR A 283 -11.30 -21.54 -8.95
CA TYR A 283 -11.45 -22.20 -7.67
C TYR A 283 -11.88 -23.64 -7.90
N SER A 284 -11.40 -24.56 -7.07
CA SER A 284 -11.88 -25.95 -7.19
C SER A 284 -13.37 -25.99 -6.87
N ASP A 285 -14.15 -26.73 -7.68
CA ASP A 285 -15.59 -26.92 -7.44
C ASP A 285 -15.86 -27.36 -5.99
N ASN A 286 -14.94 -28.14 -5.40
CA ASN A 286 -15.02 -28.60 -4.02
C ASN A 286 -14.96 -27.47 -2.97
N GLU A 287 -14.20 -26.40 -3.21
CA GLU A 287 -14.11 -25.26 -2.28
C GLU A 287 -15.38 -24.42 -2.32
N PHE A 288 -15.93 -24.20 -3.52
CA PHE A 288 -17.23 -23.55 -3.68
C PHE A 288 -18.35 -24.36 -3.01
N LEU A 289 -18.43 -25.66 -3.29
CA LEU A 289 -19.45 -26.55 -2.72
C LEU A 289 -19.39 -26.65 -1.19
N ALA A 290 -18.20 -26.48 -0.60
CA ALA A 290 -18.02 -26.46 0.86
C ALA A 290 -18.29 -25.08 1.50
N SER A 291 -18.51 -24.04 0.70
CA SER A 291 -18.72 -22.68 1.17
C SER A 291 -20.17 -22.41 1.57
N GLU A 292 -20.39 -21.39 2.41
CA GLU A 292 -21.74 -20.92 2.76
C GLU A 292 -22.55 -20.45 1.55
N PHE A 293 -21.89 -20.00 0.47
CA PHE A 293 -22.53 -19.46 -0.72
C PHE A 293 -23.26 -20.54 -1.55
N ALA A 294 -22.77 -21.79 -1.54
CA ALA A 294 -23.39 -22.88 -2.29
C ALA A 294 -24.81 -23.20 -1.83
N LEU A 295 -25.16 -22.85 -0.58
CA LEU A 295 -26.45 -23.15 0.04
C LEU A 295 -27.40 -21.95 0.09
N MET A 296 -26.96 -20.75 -0.31
CA MET A 296 -27.78 -19.54 -0.23
C MET A 296 -28.96 -19.61 -1.21
N SER A 297 -30.16 -19.28 -0.74
CA SER A 297 -31.33 -19.07 -1.59
C SER A 297 -31.15 -17.88 -2.54
N GLU A 298 -31.98 -17.78 -3.57
CA GLU A 298 -31.93 -16.66 -4.52
C GLU A 298 -32.12 -15.29 -3.83
N GLU A 299 -33.00 -15.22 -2.82
CA GLU A 299 -33.23 -14.01 -2.04
C GLU A 299 -31.99 -13.61 -1.22
N GLU A 300 -31.33 -14.57 -0.58
CA GLU A 300 -30.09 -14.34 0.17
C GLU A 300 -28.95 -13.90 -0.75
N VAL A 301 -28.84 -14.51 -1.93
CA VAL A 301 -27.83 -14.16 -2.95
C VAL A 301 -28.02 -12.74 -3.45
N GLU A 302 -29.26 -12.33 -3.75
CA GLU A 302 -29.54 -10.98 -4.21
C GLU A 302 -29.32 -9.94 -3.09
N GLU A 303 -29.76 -10.20 -1.85
CA GLU A 303 -29.49 -9.29 -0.73
C GLU A 303 -27.98 -9.17 -0.45
N ALA A 304 -27.24 -10.27 -0.46
CA ALA A 304 -25.79 -10.25 -0.26
C ALA A 304 -25.07 -9.46 -1.34
N TYR A 305 -25.51 -9.56 -2.59
CA TYR A 305 -24.96 -8.76 -3.67
C TYR A 305 -25.33 -7.28 -3.54
N GLU A 306 -26.58 -6.95 -3.20
CA GLU A 306 -26.97 -5.55 -2.96
C GLU A 306 -26.16 -4.89 -1.85
N GLN A 307 -25.80 -5.64 -0.80
CA GLN A 307 -24.88 -5.17 0.23
C GLN A 307 -23.46 -5.00 -0.34
N ALA A 308 -22.97 -5.99 -1.09
CA ALA A 308 -21.65 -5.97 -1.72
C ALA A 308 -21.45 -4.82 -2.71
N LEU A 309 -22.53 -4.27 -3.30
CA LEU A 309 -22.48 -3.10 -4.20
C LEU A 309 -21.74 -1.90 -3.59
N TYR A 310 -21.73 -1.73 -2.27
CA TYR A 310 -20.99 -0.65 -1.61
C TYR A 310 -19.47 -0.71 -1.81
N ILE A 311 -18.94 -1.87 -2.18
CA ILE A 311 -17.51 -2.13 -2.36
C ILE A 311 -17.20 -2.86 -3.68
N ALA A 312 -18.20 -2.99 -4.55
CA ALA A 312 -18.06 -3.59 -5.87
C ALA A 312 -17.51 -2.57 -6.87
N SER A 313 -16.66 -3.03 -7.78
CA SER A 313 -16.17 -2.26 -8.93
C SER A 313 -17.20 -2.25 -10.06
N LYS A 314 -17.05 -1.32 -11.00
CA LYS A 314 -17.96 -1.24 -12.16
C LYS A 314 -17.92 -2.49 -13.04
N VAL A 315 -16.77 -3.17 -13.08
CA VAL A 315 -16.60 -4.43 -13.82
C VAL A 315 -17.39 -5.55 -13.15
N GLU A 316 -17.27 -5.69 -11.83
CA GLU A 316 -18.04 -6.67 -11.05
C GLU A 316 -19.55 -6.41 -11.17
N GLU A 317 -19.97 -5.14 -11.18
CA GLU A 317 -21.36 -4.77 -11.44
C GLU A 317 -21.86 -5.25 -12.81
N ASN A 318 -21.04 -5.09 -13.84
CA ASN A 318 -21.39 -5.51 -15.20
C ASN A 318 -21.38 -7.04 -15.31
N GLN A 319 -20.42 -7.71 -14.68
CA GLN A 319 -20.37 -9.18 -14.62
C GLN A 319 -21.64 -9.74 -13.98
N TRP A 320 -22.04 -9.22 -12.80
CA TRP A 320 -23.26 -9.66 -12.13
C TRP A 320 -24.51 -9.57 -13.01
N LYS A 321 -24.65 -8.48 -13.78
CA LYS A 321 -25.81 -8.26 -14.66
C LYS A 321 -25.93 -9.29 -15.77
N GLU A 322 -24.82 -9.88 -16.20
CA GLU A 322 -24.81 -10.93 -17.22
C GLU A 322 -25.14 -12.32 -16.63
N LEU A 323 -25.07 -12.48 -15.30
CA LEU A 323 -25.37 -13.74 -14.62
C LEU A 323 -26.88 -13.95 -14.51
N LYS A 324 -27.35 -15.04 -15.13
CA LYS A 324 -28.77 -15.43 -15.11
C LYS A 324 -29.05 -16.62 -14.20
N ASP A 325 -28.03 -17.44 -13.98
CA ASP A 325 -28.14 -18.69 -13.23
C ASP A 325 -27.78 -18.48 -11.76
N LEU A 326 -28.50 -19.16 -10.86
CA LEU A 326 -28.32 -19.03 -9.42
C LEU A 326 -26.96 -19.55 -8.97
N ASP A 327 -26.50 -20.68 -9.51
CA ASP A 327 -25.18 -21.23 -9.14
C ASP A 327 -24.06 -20.32 -9.66
N ALA A 328 -24.24 -19.72 -10.83
CA ALA A 328 -23.31 -18.69 -11.32
C ALA A 328 -23.26 -17.45 -10.41
N LYS A 329 -24.41 -16.97 -9.91
CA LYS A 329 -24.47 -15.86 -8.93
C LYS A 329 -23.84 -16.23 -7.58
N ARG A 330 -24.10 -17.44 -7.08
CA ARG A 330 -23.47 -17.96 -5.85
C ARG A 330 -21.95 -18.02 -6.00
N ASN A 331 -21.47 -18.55 -7.12
CA ASN A 331 -20.03 -18.65 -7.40
C ASN A 331 -19.39 -17.26 -7.56
N PHE A 332 -20.12 -16.31 -8.15
CA PHE A 332 -19.69 -14.91 -8.18
C PHE A 332 -19.49 -14.34 -6.77
N LEU A 333 -20.45 -14.50 -5.85
CA LEU A 333 -20.31 -14.02 -4.47
C LEU A 333 -19.16 -14.71 -3.73
N PHE A 334 -19.03 -16.03 -3.90
CA PHE A 334 -17.91 -16.78 -3.34
C PHE A 334 -16.56 -16.19 -3.80
N THR A 335 -16.41 -16.02 -5.12
CA THR A 335 -15.22 -15.42 -5.74
C THR A 335 -14.99 -13.98 -5.28
N PHE A 336 -16.05 -13.17 -5.22
CA PHE A 336 -16.03 -11.77 -4.83
C PHE A 336 -15.43 -11.58 -3.44
N TRP A 337 -15.86 -12.39 -2.48
CA TRP A 337 -15.34 -12.36 -1.12
C TRP A 337 -13.96 -12.98 -1.03
N ARG A 338 -13.71 -14.12 -1.69
CA ARG A 338 -12.41 -14.78 -1.67
C ARG A 338 -11.29 -13.89 -2.20
N ASN A 339 -11.55 -13.12 -3.26
CA ASN A 339 -10.61 -12.14 -3.82
C ASN A 339 -10.28 -10.98 -2.85
N ARG A 340 -11.10 -10.76 -1.83
CA ARG A 340 -10.96 -9.70 -0.82
C ARG A 340 -10.46 -10.24 0.53
N ASP A 341 -9.97 -11.48 0.57
CA ASP A 341 -9.42 -12.11 1.76
C ASP A 341 -7.98 -11.62 2.03
N PRO A 342 -7.72 -10.83 3.09
CA PRO A 342 -6.38 -10.30 3.36
C PRO A 342 -5.38 -11.39 3.78
N ASP A 343 -5.85 -12.46 4.42
CA ASP A 343 -5.03 -13.58 4.88
C ASP A 343 -5.70 -14.92 4.56
N PRO A 344 -5.47 -15.46 3.34
CA PRO A 344 -5.98 -16.77 2.93
C PRO A 344 -5.51 -17.95 3.79
N SER A 345 -4.56 -17.76 4.70
CA SER A 345 -4.09 -18.82 5.60
C SER A 345 -5.03 -19.04 6.79
N THR A 346 -5.94 -18.10 7.06
CA THR A 346 -6.97 -18.29 8.10
C THR A 346 -8.21 -18.94 7.51
N ALA A 347 -8.96 -19.65 8.35
CA ALA A 347 -10.21 -20.27 7.93
C ALA A 347 -11.34 -19.26 7.65
N VAL A 348 -11.15 -17.98 7.98
CA VAL A 348 -12.21 -16.98 7.96
C VAL A 348 -11.69 -15.65 7.44
N ASN A 349 -12.13 -15.30 6.24
CA ASN A 349 -11.90 -13.99 5.62
C ASN A 349 -12.23 -12.82 6.57
N GLU A 350 -11.19 -12.13 7.05
CA GLU A 350 -11.29 -11.05 8.05
C GLU A 350 -12.02 -9.83 7.48
N PHE A 351 -11.79 -9.52 6.20
CA PHE A 351 -12.41 -8.38 5.53
C PHE A 351 -13.92 -8.58 5.42
N LYS A 352 -14.37 -9.77 4.98
CA LYS A 352 -15.78 -10.15 4.93
C LYS A 352 -16.41 -10.06 6.33
N ARG A 353 -15.73 -10.59 7.35
CA ARG A 353 -16.21 -10.57 8.74
C ARG A 353 -16.42 -9.14 9.25
N GLU A 354 -15.46 -8.25 9.03
CA GLU A 354 -15.58 -6.84 9.40
C GLU A 354 -16.68 -6.13 8.61
N PHE A 355 -16.82 -6.43 7.31
CA PHE A 355 -17.88 -5.88 6.48
C PHE A 355 -19.28 -6.24 7.02
N TYR A 356 -19.54 -7.52 7.28
CA TYR A 356 -20.83 -7.96 7.84
C TYR A 356 -21.03 -7.47 9.28
N ARG A 357 -19.97 -7.32 10.08
CA ARG A 357 -20.06 -6.66 11.40
C ARG A 357 -20.57 -5.22 11.29
N ARG A 358 -20.16 -4.48 10.26
CA ARG A 358 -20.68 -3.13 9.99
C ARG A 358 -22.14 -3.17 9.53
N ILE A 359 -22.51 -4.11 8.67
CA ILE A 359 -23.91 -4.33 8.27
C ILE A 359 -24.80 -4.55 9.49
N ASP A 360 -24.43 -5.48 10.37
CA ASP A 360 -25.19 -5.80 11.58
C ASP A 360 -25.31 -4.61 12.52
N TYR A 361 -24.21 -3.89 12.76
CA TYR A 361 -24.24 -2.67 13.56
C TYR A 361 -25.19 -1.63 12.97
N THR A 362 -25.12 -1.38 11.66
CA THR A 362 -25.99 -0.39 11.02
C THR A 362 -27.45 -0.80 11.07
N ASN A 363 -27.78 -2.08 10.92
CA ASN A 363 -29.13 -2.60 11.08
C ASN A 363 -29.67 -2.39 12.50
N GLN A 364 -28.83 -2.52 13.52
CA GLN A 364 -29.24 -2.24 14.91
C GLN A 364 -29.38 -0.74 15.20
N ALA A 365 -28.45 0.07 14.69
CA ALA A 365 -28.34 1.48 15.05
C ALA A 365 -29.20 2.42 14.19
N TYR A 366 -29.41 2.09 12.91
CA TYR A 366 -29.93 3.03 11.91
C TYR A 366 -31.15 2.52 11.14
N SER A 367 -31.72 1.38 11.51
CA SER A 367 -32.99 0.93 10.90
C SER A 367 -34.13 1.91 11.20
N SER A 368 -34.99 2.11 10.21
CA SER A 368 -36.24 2.86 10.35
C SER A 368 -37.43 1.99 9.89
N PHE A 369 -38.66 2.46 10.08
CA PHE A 369 -39.89 1.66 9.98
C PHE A 369 -39.97 0.71 8.76
N GLN A 370 -39.49 1.12 7.58
CA GLN A 370 -39.50 0.29 6.36
C GLN A 370 -38.12 0.07 5.74
N ARG A 371 -37.03 0.52 6.37
CA ARG A 371 -35.69 0.52 5.76
C ARG A 371 -34.69 -0.12 6.71
N LYS A 372 -34.13 -1.27 6.31
CA LYS A 372 -32.99 -1.90 7.00
C LYS A 372 -31.85 -0.88 7.11
N GLY A 373 -31.18 -0.84 8.24
CA GLY A 373 -30.15 0.15 8.53
C GLY A 373 -29.04 0.21 7.48
N TRP A 374 -28.61 -0.93 6.93
CA TRP A 374 -27.60 -0.97 5.86
C TRP A 374 -28.02 -0.20 4.60
N ARG A 375 -29.33 -0.11 4.32
CA ARG A 375 -29.88 0.64 3.17
C ARG A 375 -29.94 2.14 3.42
N THR A 376 -29.76 2.63 4.65
CA THR A 376 -29.86 4.07 4.97
C THR A 376 -28.58 4.82 4.61
N ASP A 377 -28.65 6.14 4.45
CA ASP A 377 -27.47 6.94 4.11
C ASP A 377 -26.41 6.89 5.21
N ARG A 378 -26.84 6.92 6.48
CA ARG A 378 -25.96 6.69 7.65
C ARG A 378 -25.34 5.30 7.63
N GLY A 379 -26.13 4.27 7.32
CA GLY A 379 -25.66 2.91 7.19
C GLY A 379 -24.61 2.76 6.11
N ARG A 380 -24.89 3.25 4.90
CA ARG A 380 -23.95 3.27 3.77
C ARG A 380 -22.62 3.93 4.14
N VAL A 381 -22.66 5.14 4.71
CA VAL A 381 -21.45 5.87 5.11
C VAL A 381 -20.67 5.05 6.15
N TYR A 382 -21.35 4.47 7.15
CA TYR A 382 -20.68 3.62 8.16
C TYR A 382 -20.07 2.35 7.57
N ILE A 383 -20.73 1.69 6.61
CA ILE A 383 -20.23 0.46 5.97
C ILE A 383 -18.98 0.78 5.14
N VAL A 384 -19.07 1.80 4.27
CA VAL A 384 -18.00 2.19 3.34
C VAL A 384 -16.80 2.76 4.09
N TYR A 385 -17.03 3.67 5.03
CA TYR A 385 -15.98 4.47 5.67
C TYR A 385 -15.61 4.00 7.08
N GLY A 386 -16.39 3.09 7.66
CA GLY A 386 -16.18 2.59 9.01
C GLY A 386 -16.80 3.49 10.08
N ARG A 387 -16.36 3.29 11.33
CA ARG A 387 -16.84 4.04 12.48
C ARG A 387 -16.31 5.48 12.44
N PRO A 388 -17.17 6.50 12.59
CA PRO A 388 -16.72 7.89 12.71
C PRO A 388 -15.90 8.11 13.99
N SER A 389 -14.95 9.04 13.94
CA SER A 389 -14.19 9.52 15.11
C SER A 389 -15.14 10.10 16.15
N GLU A 390 -16.06 10.94 15.70
CA GLU A 390 -17.01 11.65 16.55
C GLU A 390 -18.38 11.75 15.88
N ILE A 391 -19.44 11.67 16.68
CA ILE A 391 -20.82 11.91 16.26
C ILE A 391 -21.41 13.01 17.14
N ASN A 392 -21.65 14.17 16.53
CA ASN A 392 -22.37 15.27 17.15
C ASN A 392 -23.86 15.19 16.78
N ARG A 393 -24.73 15.08 17.79
CA ARG A 393 -26.17 14.91 17.60
C ARG A 393 -26.93 16.15 18.02
N PHE A 394 -27.77 16.65 17.14
CA PHE A 394 -28.58 17.83 17.36
C PHE A 394 -30.06 17.41 17.29
N PRO A 395 -30.75 17.31 18.44
CA PRO A 395 -32.17 16.98 18.46
C PRO A 395 -33.00 18.12 17.84
N SER A 396 -34.30 17.88 17.63
CA SER A 396 -35.19 18.91 17.09
C SER A 396 -35.19 20.15 18.00
N GLN A 397 -35.02 21.33 17.40
CA GLN A 397 -35.09 22.64 18.05
C GLN A 397 -36.22 23.48 17.44
N LEU A 398 -36.48 24.67 18.00
CA LEU A 398 -37.56 25.54 17.55
C LEU A 398 -37.37 26.00 16.09
N ASP A 399 -36.13 26.20 15.69
CA ASP A 399 -35.68 26.74 14.41
C ASP A 399 -34.97 25.71 13.51
N SER A 400 -34.81 24.46 13.96
CA SER A 400 -34.21 23.40 13.16
C SER A 400 -34.77 22.00 13.41
N LYS A 401 -34.96 21.24 12.34
CA LYS A 401 -35.16 19.78 12.32
C LYS A 401 -33.92 19.05 12.87
N PRO A 402 -34.07 17.82 13.42
CA PRO A 402 -32.95 17.08 13.98
C PRO A 402 -31.92 16.65 12.92
N TYR A 403 -30.64 16.71 13.27
CA TYR A 403 -29.52 16.37 12.40
C TYR A 403 -28.33 15.80 13.19
N GLU A 404 -27.45 15.08 12.48
CA GLU A 404 -26.20 14.54 13.01
C GLU A 404 -25.04 14.98 12.13
N ILE A 405 -23.90 15.26 12.77
CA ILE A 405 -22.64 15.55 12.11
C ILE A 405 -21.66 14.46 12.52
N TRP A 406 -21.14 13.73 11.53
CA TRP A 406 -20.17 12.66 11.72
C TRP A 406 -18.81 13.12 11.20
N ASN A 407 -17.81 13.10 12.09
CA ASN A 407 -16.44 13.47 11.77
C ASN A 407 -15.56 12.22 11.61
N TYR A 408 -14.71 12.22 10.60
CA TYR A 408 -13.69 11.20 10.37
C TYR A 408 -12.33 11.87 10.17
N ASP A 409 -11.48 11.80 11.20
CA ASP A 409 -10.18 12.50 11.19
C ASP A 409 -9.16 11.81 10.27
N ASP A 410 -9.25 10.47 10.18
CA ASP A 410 -8.32 9.64 9.41
C ASP A 410 -8.66 9.58 7.91
N LEU A 411 -9.79 10.14 7.48
CA LEU A 411 -10.22 10.15 6.07
C LEU A 411 -9.94 11.49 5.44
N GLU A 412 -9.15 11.49 4.35
CA GLU A 412 -8.79 12.69 3.56
C GLU A 412 -8.28 13.89 4.39
N GLY A 413 -7.70 13.64 5.57
CA GLY A 413 -7.22 14.69 6.47
C GLY A 413 -8.31 15.40 7.29
N GLY A 414 -9.48 14.77 7.42
CA GLY A 414 -10.65 15.28 8.12
C GLY A 414 -11.83 15.47 7.17
N VAL A 415 -12.84 14.61 7.27
CA VAL A 415 -14.10 14.76 6.53
C VAL A 415 -15.30 14.78 7.46
N GLU A 416 -16.30 15.51 7.02
CA GLU A 416 -17.59 15.65 7.68
C GLU A 416 -18.68 15.04 6.80
N PHE A 417 -19.63 14.35 7.45
CA PHE A 417 -20.90 13.96 6.86
C PHE A 417 -22.04 14.50 7.71
N VAL A 418 -22.94 15.25 7.09
CA VAL A 418 -24.10 15.85 7.74
C VAL A 418 -25.36 15.14 7.30
N PHE A 419 -26.09 14.58 8.27
CA PHE A 419 -27.35 13.88 8.03
C PHE A 419 -28.51 14.60 8.71
N GLY A 420 -29.65 14.72 8.04
CA GLY A 420 -30.85 15.32 8.64
C GLY A 420 -32.09 14.46 8.44
N ASP A 421 -32.93 14.37 9.47
CA ASP A 421 -34.27 13.78 9.33
C ASP A 421 -35.27 14.86 8.94
N LEU A 422 -35.44 15.02 7.63
CA LEU A 422 -36.39 15.97 7.06
C LEU A 422 -37.84 15.51 7.21
N SER A 423 -38.04 14.20 7.37
CA SER A 423 -39.33 13.52 7.37
C SER A 423 -40.00 13.49 8.75
N GLY A 424 -39.19 13.49 9.82
CA GLY A 424 -39.64 13.28 11.21
C GLY A 424 -39.88 11.82 11.58
N PHE A 425 -39.55 10.87 10.70
CA PHE A 425 -39.75 9.42 10.91
C PHE A 425 -38.43 8.65 11.15
N GLY A 426 -37.34 9.35 11.42
CA GLY A 426 -36.02 8.76 11.69
C GLY A 426 -35.21 8.37 10.45
N ASP A 427 -35.64 8.76 9.24
CA ASP A 427 -34.89 8.58 7.99
C ASP A 427 -33.89 9.74 7.79
N TYR A 428 -32.74 9.64 8.47
CA TYR A 428 -31.66 10.61 8.35
C TYR A 428 -30.96 10.46 7.00
N ARG A 429 -31.13 11.46 6.12
CA ARG A 429 -30.54 11.50 4.79
C ARG A 429 -29.28 12.34 4.77
N LEU A 430 -28.31 11.96 3.93
CA LEU A 430 -27.11 12.74 3.71
C LEU A 430 -27.49 14.07 3.07
N LEU A 431 -27.20 15.18 3.76
CA LEU A 431 -27.46 16.53 3.28
C LEU A 431 -26.20 17.18 2.73
N HIS A 432 -25.04 16.91 3.35
CA HIS A 432 -23.75 17.48 2.96
C HIS A 432 -22.60 16.56 3.35
N SER A 433 -21.54 16.57 2.57
CA SER A 433 -20.25 16.00 2.94
C SER A 433 -19.09 16.81 2.34
N THR A 434 -17.98 16.84 3.06
CA THR A 434 -16.70 17.35 2.57
C THR A 434 -15.84 16.26 1.90
N LYS A 435 -16.24 14.98 1.97
CA LYS A 435 -15.56 13.86 1.33
C LYS A 435 -15.61 13.99 -0.20
N ARG A 436 -14.46 13.84 -0.87
CA ARG A 436 -14.43 13.88 -2.34
C ARG A 436 -15.26 12.73 -2.94
N GLY A 437 -16.08 13.07 -3.93
CA GLY A 437 -16.96 12.12 -4.62
C GLY A 437 -18.33 11.92 -3.96
N GLU A 438 -18.57 12.52 -2.79
CA GLU A 438 -19.86 12.47 -2.09
C GLU A 438 -20.71 13.71 -2.36
N LEU A 439 -21.97 13.67 -1.92
CA LEU A 439 -22.90 14.79 -2.04
C LEU A 439 -22.37 16.02 -1.29
N ARG A 440 -22.13 17.12 -2.02
CA ARG A 440 -21.78 18.41 -1.43
C ARG A 440 -22.88 19.44 -1.67
N ASP A 441 -23.48 19.91 -0.58
CA ASP A 441 -24.41 21.04 -0.58
C ASP A 441 -24.03 22.00 0.54
N ASP A 442 -23.34 23.10 0.20
CA ASP A 442 -22.88 24.08 1.19
C ASP A 442 -24.06 24.88 1.82
N ASN A 443 -25.26 24.80 1.24
CA ASN A 443 -26.49 25.43 1.74
C ASN A 443 -27.38 24.43 2.52
N TRP A 444 -26.84 23.28 2.94
CA TRP A 444 -27.60 22.32 3.74
C TRP A 444 -28.25 22.90 5.02
N PRO A 445 -27.71 23.93 5.72
CA PRO A 445 -28.38 24.47 6.91
C PRO A 445 -29.77 25.03 6.61
N SER A 446 -30.01 25.54 5.40
CA SER A 446 -31.34 26.02 5.02
C SER A 446 -32.35 24.88 4.88
N ARG A 447 -31.90 23.64 4.65
CA ARG A 447 -32.78 22.46 4.50
C ARG A 447 -33.36 21.99 5.82
N ILE A 448 -32.66 22.22 6.93
CA ILE A 448 -33.11 21.82 8.26
C ILE A 448 -33.89 22.91 8.98
N LYS A 449 -33.90 24.15 8.47
CA LYS A 449 -34.57 25.27 9.15
C LYS A 449 -36.09 25.08 9.22
N THR A 450 -36.68 25.30 10.39
CA THR A 450 -38.14 25.42 10.56
C THR A 450 -38.57 26.89 10.58
N LEU A 451 -39.71 27.18 9.96
CA LEU A 451 -40.26 28.54 9.81
C LEU A 451 -40.63 29.20 11.14
#